data_AF-A0A814YC15-F1
#
_entry.id   AF-A0A814YC15-F1
#
_cell.length_a   1.000
_cell.length_b   1.000
_cell.length_c   1.000
_cell.angle_alpha   90.00
_cell.angle_beta   90.00
_cell.angle_gamma   90.00
#
_symmetry.space_group_name_H-M   'P 1'
#
loop_
_entity.id
_entity.type
_entity.pdbx_description
1 polymer ?
#
loop_
_entity_poly.entity_id
_entity_poly.type
_entity_poly.pdbx_seq_one_letter_code
_entity_poly.pdbx_strand_id
1 'polypeptide(L)'
;MVGVHQGIFGDTSLKLLPRQFWELLSKYAYEESVQNAISIAGFWRDPFQLEKYINRSHFLPDINNEREVRNETYRTNMLKLNAFVMTYSDIDEVVTPPQSGWFLGYASQSL
;
A
#
# COMPACT_ATOMS: atom_id res chain seq x y z
N MET A 1 16.68 -0.20 0.24
CA MET A 1 15.37 0.49 0.18
C MET A 1 14.33 -0.54 0.57
N VAL A 2 13.49 -0.25 1.57
CA VAL A 2 12.44 -1.15 2.05
C VAL A 2 11.24 -1.08 1.10
N GLY A 3 10.63 -2.21 0.75
CA GLY A 3 9.46 -2.26 -0.13
C GLY A 3 8.15 -1.97 0.62
N VAL A 4 7.18 -1.33 -0.04
CA VAL A 4 5.84 -1.10 0.52
C VAL A 4 4.88 -2.13 -0.07
N HIS A 5 4.97 -3.38 0.39
CA HIS A 5 4.29 -4.49 -0.25
C HIS A 5 2.83 -4.68 0.19
N GLN A 6 2.48 -4.19 1.38
CA GLN A 6 1.10 -4.19 1.90
C GLN A 6 0.60 -2.76 2.15
N GLY A 7 1.15 -1.79 1.42
CA GLY A 7 0.70 -0.42 1.46
C GLY A 7 1.17 0.34 2.70
N ILE A 8 0.68 1.57 2.79
CA ILE A 8 0.84 2.46 3.93
C ILE A 8 -0.52 2.96 4.42
N PHE A 9 -0.59 3.30 5.69
CA PHE A 9 -1.75 3.94 6.29
C PHE A 9 -1.37 4.71 7.56
N GLY A 10 -2.13 5.76 7.85
CA GLY A 10 -1.98 6.56 9.05
C GLY A 10 -0.84 7.56 8.97
N ASP A 11 -0.36 7.99 10.13
CA ASP A 11 0.78 8.90 10.24
C ASP A 11 2.06 8.17 9.85
N THR A 12 2.33 8.14 8.55
CA THR A 12 3.68 7.86 8.07
C THR A 12 4.53 9.05 8.46
N SER A 13 5.60 8.83 9.23
CA SER A 13 6.54 9.90 9.59
C SER A 13 7.44 10.30 8.40
N LEU A 14 6.87 10.32 7.20
CA LEU A 14 7.22 11.22 6.10
C LEU A 14 6.98 12.68 6.58
N LYS A 15 7.75 13.11 7.59
CA LYS A 15 7.81 14.47 8.15
C LYS A 15 8.12 15.53 7.07
N LEU A 16 8.54 15.07 5.89
CA LEU A 16 8.79 15.89 4.70
C LEU A 16 7.51 16.32 3.98
N LEU A 17 6.39 15.60 4.12
CA LEU A 17 5.14 15.93 3.44
C LEU A 17 4.24 16.81 4.33
N PRO A 18 3.65 17.89 3.78
CA PRO A 18 2.77 18.77 4.55
C PRO A 18 1.53 18.05 5.09
N ARG A 19 0.98 18.50 6.24
CA ARG A 19 -0.24 17.93 6.83
C ARG A 19 -1.41 17.84 5.84
N GLN A 20 -1.55 18.84 4.96
CA GLN A 20 -2.59 18.90 3.94
C GLN A 20 -2.52 17.71 2.96
N PHE A 21 -1.31 17.17 2.72
CA PHE A 21 -1.13 16.00 1.90
C PHE A 21 -1.73 14.74 2.55
N TRP A 22 -1.53 14.58 3.86
CA TRP A 22 -2.13 13.48 4.63
C TRP A 22 -3.64 13.62 4.77
N GLU A 23 -4.14 14.85 4.94
CA GLU A 23 -5.58 15.13 4.90
C GLU A 23 -6.19 14.81 3.52
N LEU A 24 -5.46 15.12 2.44
CA LEU A 24 -5.87 14.76 1.09
C LEU A 24 -5.95 13.24 0.92
N LEU A 25 -4.91 12.49 1.30
CA LEU A 25 -4.90 11.03 1.17
C LEU A 25 -5.95 10.36 2.05
N SER A 26 -6.04 10.74 3.33
CA SER A 26 -7.02 10.16 4.25
C SER A 26 -8.48 10.32 3.79
N LYS A 27 -8.81 11.42 3.10
CA LYS A 27 -10.17 11.70 2.63
C LYS A 27 -10.42 11.24 1.19
N TYR A 28 -9.42 11.42 0.32
CA TYR A 28 -9.60 11.36 -1.13
C TYR A 28 -8.65 10.39 -1.83
N ALA A 29 -7.86 9.56 -1.13
CA ALA A 29 -6.94 8.63 -1.78
C ALA A 29 -7.61 7.79 -2.87
N TYR A 30 -8.87 7.37 -2.67
CA TYR A 30 -9.61 6.51 -3.60
C TYR A 30 -10.49 7.26 -4.60
N GLU A 31 -10.34 8.58 -4.73
CA GLU A 31 -10.95 9.34 -5.82
C GLU A 31 -10.12 9.17 -7.10
N GLU A 32 -10.79 9.04 -8.24
CA GLU A 32 -10.15 8.72 -9.52
C GLU A 32 -9.08 9.76 -9.92
N SER A 33 -9.38 11.04 -9.72
CA SER A 33 -8.42 12.13 -9.99
C SER A 33 -7.17 12.03 -9.12
N VAL A 34 -7.32 11.60 -7.86
CA VAL A 34 -6.20 11.45 -6.92
C VAL A 34 -5.39 10.21 -7.24
N GLN A 35 -6.03 9.07 -7.52
CA GLN A 35 -5.35 7.84 -7.96
C GLN A 35 -4.53 8.05 -9.24
N ASN A 36 -5.02 8.88 -10.17
CA ASN A 36 -4.33 9.18 -11.42
C ASN A 36 -3.20 10.22 -11.29
N ALA A 37 -3.28 11.13 -10.32
CA ALA A 37 -2.33 12.23 -10.16
C ALA A 37 -1.25 11.98 -9.07
N ILE A 38 -1.56 11.18 -8.04
CA ILE A 38 -0.71 11.02 -6.86
C ILE A 38 -0.34 9.54 -6.71
N SER A 39 0.92 9.21 -7.01
CA SER A 39 1.43 7.83 -6.95
C SER A 39 1.25 7.16 -5.60
N ILE A 40 1.44 7.92 -4.50
CA ILE A 40 1.28 7.43 -3.13
C ILE A 40 -0.15 6.92 -2.86
N ALA A 41 -1.16 7.48 -3.52
CA ALA A 41 -2.54 7.04 -3.37
C ALA A 41 -2.74 5.57 -3.80
N GLY A 42 -1.96 5.10 -4.79
CA GLY A 42 -1.98 3.70 -5.22
C GLY A 42 -1.48 2.71 -4.15
N PHE A 43 -0.71 3.19 -3.16
CA PHE A 43 -0.20 2.42 -2.03
C PHE A 43 -0.99 2.66 -0.73
N TRP A 44 -1.98 3.55 -0.74
CA TRP A 44 -2.79 3.85 0.44
C TRP A 44 -3.74 2.67 0.74
N ARG A 45 -3.56 2.03 1.89
CA ARG A 45 -4.32 0.84 2.29
C ARG A 45 -4.99 1.05 3.64
N ASP A 46 -6.16 1.68 3.63
CA ASP A 46 -6.95 1.97 4.82
C ASP A 46 -7.58 0.69 5.41
N PRO A 47 -7.17 0.25 6.62
CA PRO A 47 -7.71 -0.95 7.28
C PRO A 47 -9.19 -0.81 7.67
N PHE A 48 -9.73 0.42 7.75
CA PHE A 48 -11.15 0.69 8.03
C PHE A 48 -12.00 0.77 6.77
N GLN A 49 -11.37 0.88 5.60
CA GLN A 49 -12.04 0.98 4.30
C GLN A 49 -11.49 -0.03 3.28
N LEU A 50 -11.16 -1.26 3.74
CA LEU A 50 -10.54 -2.28 2.88
C LEU A 50 -11.37 -2.62 1.64
N GLU A 51 -12.70 -2.63 1.72
CA GLU A 51 -13.56 -2.85 0.56
C GLU A 51 -13.40 -1.73 -0.47
N LYS A 52 -13.36 -0.46 -0.03
CA LYS A 52 -13.14 0.70 -0.90
C LYS A 52 -11.76 0.64 -1.53
N TYR A 53 -10.75 0.27 -0.74
CA TYR A 53 -9.37 0.05 -1.19
C TYR A 53 -9.29 -1.02 -2.29
N ILE A 54 -9.83 -2.23 -2.05
CA ILE A 54 -9.82 -3.33 -3.01
C ILE A 54 -10.47 -2.91 -4.33
N ASN A 55 -11.59 -2.19 -4.26
CA ASN A 55 -12.36 -1.84 -5.44
C ASN A 55 -11.80 -0.63 -6.21
N ARG A 56 -11.28 0.39 -5.51
CA ARG A 56 -10.94 1.70 -6.13
C ARG A 56 -9.45 2.00 -6.24
N SER A 57 -8.57 1.33 -5.49
CA SER A 57 -7.12 1.58 -5.64
C SER A 57 -6.62 1.00 -6.96
N HIS A 58 -5.93 1.80 -7.77
CA HIS A 58 -5.49 1.43 -9.12
C HIS A 58 -4.29 0.47 -9.12
N PHE A 59 -3.53 0.42 -8.01
CA PHE A 59 -2.22 -0.24 -8.01
C PHE A 59 -2.15 -1.45 -7.08
N LEU A 60 -2.16 -1.23 -5.76
CA LEU A 60 -1.80 -2.28 -4.81
C LEU A 60 -2.72 -3.53 -4.87
N PRO A 61 -4.07 -3.41 -4.96
CA PRO A 61 -4.93 -4.60 -5.09
C PRO A 61 -4.74 -5.36 -6.41
N ASP A 62 -4.30 -4.69 -7.48
CA ASP A 62 -4.03 -5.33 -8.78
C ASP A 62 -2.77 -6.19 -8.69
N ILE A 63 -1.64 -5.58 -8.30
CA ILE A 63 -0.35 -6.29 -8.26
C ILE A 63 -0.33 -7.41 -7.20
N ASN A 64 -1.11 -7.25 -6.12
CA ASN A 64 -1.23 -8.26 -5.07
C ASN A 64 -2.32 -9.31 -5.35
N ASN A 65 -3.02 -9.25 -6.49
CA ASN A 65 -4.11 -10.17 -6.84
C ASN A 65 -5.22 -10.25 -5.76
N GLU A 66 -5.56 -9.12 -5.15
CA GLU A 66 -6.56 -9.01 -4.07
C GLU A 66 -7.99 -8.88 -4.60
N ARG A 67 -8.14 -8.54 -5.89
CA ARG A 67 -9.43 -8.47 -6.58
C ARG A 67 -9.95 -9.87 -6.93
N GLU A 68 -11.24 -9.95 -7.24
CA GLU A 68 -11.90 -11.20 -7.66
C GLU A 68 -11.27 -11.77 -8.94
N VAL A 69 -11.06 -10.90 -9.94
CA VAL A 69 -10.32 -11.25 -11.16
C VAL A 69 -8.83 -11.09 -10.90
N ARG A 70 -8.07 -12.18 -11.06
CA ARG A 70 -6.63 -12.24 -10.79
C ARG A 70 -5.84 -12.42 -12.08
N ASN A 71 -4.65 -11.82 -12.12
CA ASN A 71 -3.71 -11.97 -13.23
C ASN A 71 -2.66 -13.05 -12.91
N GLU A 72 -2.89 -14.25 -13.45
CA GLU A 72 -1.97 -15.40 -13.29
C GLU A 72 -0.55 -15.15 -13.82
N THR A 73 -0.39 -14.18 -14.73
CA THR A 73 0.94 -13.79 -15.23
C THR A 73 1.79 -13.20 -14.12
N TYR A 74 1.20 -12.42 -13.19
CA TYR A 74 1.94 -11.86 -12.05
C TYR A 74 2.48 -12.98 -11.16
N ARG A 75 1.63 -13.95 -10.80
CA ARG A 75 2.02 -15.13 -10.03
C ARG A 75 3.13 -15.91 -10.73
N THR A 76 2.95 -16.19 -12.01
CA THR A 76 3.91 -16.95 -12.82
C THR A 76 5.27 -16.25 -12.87
N ASN A 77 5.30 -14.92 -12.97
CA ASN A 77 6.54 -14.16 -12.99
C ASN A 77 7.21 -14.09 -11.61
N MET A 78 6.45 -13.95 -10.53
CA MET A 78 6.98 -13.99 -9.17
C MET A 78 7.63 -15.34 -8.85
N LEU A 79 7.04 -16.45 -9.32
CA LEU A 79 7.58 -17.80 -9.12
C LEU A 79 8.88 -18.07 -9.91
N LYS A 80 9.24 -17.24 -10.88
CA LYS A 80 10.53 -17.36 -11.61
C LYS A 80 11.71 -16.79 -10.82
N LEU A 81 11.46 -16.03 -9.76
CA LEU A 81 12.53 -15.47 -8.93
C LEU A 81 13.29 -16.60 -8.23
N ASN A 82 14.61 -16.59 -8.33
CA ASN A 82 15.46 -17.51 -7.59
C ASN A 82 15.44 -17.23 -6.08
N ALA A 83 15.30 -15.95 -5.71
CA ALA A 83 15.15 -15.51 -4.33
C ALA A 83 14.27 -14.26 -4.28
N PHE A 84 13.44 -14.18 -3.25
CA PHE A 84 12.66 -12.98 -2.93
C PHE A 84 13.07 -12.50 -1.55
N VAL A 85 14.05 -11.57 -1.52
CA VAL A 85 14.64 -11.05 -0.28
C VAL A 85 13.86 -9.83 0.17
N MET A 86 13.36 -9.88 1.40
CA MET A 86 12.61 -8.81 2.03
C MET A 86 13.33 -8.32 3.28
N THR A 87 13.33 -7.02 3.51
CA THR A 87 13.95 -6.39 4.68
C THR A 87 13.02 -5.31 5.19
N TYR A 88 12.95 -5.14 6.51
CA TYR A 88 12.29 -3.99 7.14
C TYR A 88 13.13 -3.55 8.34
N SER A 89 12.75 -2.44 8.97
CA SER A 89 13.40 -1.91 10.16
C SER A 89 12.33 -1.52 11.18
N ASP A 90 12.49 -1.92 12.44
CA ASP A 90 11.56 -1.53 13.51
C ASP A 90 11.62 -0.02 13.83
N ILE A 91 12.66 0.67 13.36
CA ILE A 91 12.85 2.12 13.48
C ILE A 91 12.60 2.86 12.16
N ASP A 92 11.91 2.21 11.19
CA ASP A 92 11.50 2.89 9.96
C ASP A 92 10.45 3.98 10.28
N GLU A 93 10.80 5.23 10.02
CA GLU A 93 9.92 6.38 10.20
C GLU A 93 9.15 6.70 8.89
N VAL A 94 9.51 6.13 7.74
CA VAL A 94 8.96 6.50 6.44
C VAL A 94 7.72 5.66 6.10
N VAL A 95 7.75 4.36 6.40
CA VAL A 95 6.69 3.41 6.05
C VAL A 95 5.92 3.01 7.29
N THR A 96 4.62 3.30 7.33
CA THR A 96 3.71 2.87 8.41
C THR A 96 2.64 1.93 7.82
N PRO A 97 2.56 0.67 8.24
CA PRO A 97 3.41 0.01 9.24
C PRO A 97 4.78 -0.42 8.66
N PRO A 98 5.90 -0.37 9.43
CA PRO A 98 7.22 -0.79 8.94
C PRO A 98 7.26 -2.22 8.38
N GLN A 99 6.41 -3.10 8.93
CA GLN A 99 6.30 -4.49 8.53
C GLN A 99 5.74 -4.68 7.10
N SER A 100 5.29 -3.61 6.44
CA SER A 100 5.00 -3.60 5.00
C SER A 100 6.24 -4.00 4.17
N GLY A 101 7.44 -3.76 4.69
CA GLY A 101 8.71 -4.27 4.16
C GLY A 101 8.84 -5.80 4.13
N TRP A 102 8.05 -6.49 4.96
CA TRP A 102 7.98 -7.95 5.08
C TRP A 102 6.61 -8.50 4.64
N PHE A 103 5.92 -7.79 3.75
CA PHE A 103 4.62 -8.22 3.22
C PHE A 103 3.53 -8.37 4.29
N LEU A 104 3.66 -7.69 5.43
CA LEU A 104 2.64 -7.61 6.47
C LEU A 104 1.97 -6.24 6.45
N GLY A 105 0.68 -6.19 6.77
CA GLY A 105 -0.07 -4.95 6.87
C GLY A 105 -1.10 -5.02 7.98
N TYR A 106 -1.79 -3.91 8.22
CA TYR A 106 -2.88 -3.87 9.18
C TYR A 106 -4.00 -4.83 8.79
N ALA A 107 -4.57 -5.49 9.79
CA ALA A 107 -5.76 -6.31 9.65
C ALA A 107 -6.99 -5.42 9.39
N SER A 108 -8.10 -6.04 8.98
CA SER A 108 -9.37 -5.33 8.87
C SER A 108 -9.77 -4.75 10.22
N GLN A 109 -10.13 -3.47 10.25
CA GLN A 109 -10.57 -2.76 11.45
C GLN A 109 -9.52 -2.69 12.59
N SER A 110 -8.23 -2.71 12.27
CA SER A 110 -7.14 -2.56 13.27
C SER A 110 -6.35 -1.26 13.10
N LEU A 111 -5.76 -0.79 14.22
CA LEU A 111 -4.70 0.24 14.26
C LEU A 111 -3.33 -0.38 14.52
#